data_AF-A0A6I3LI70-F1
#
_entry.id   AF-A0A6I3LI70-F1
#
_cell.length_a   1.000
_cell.length_b   1.000
_cell.length_c   1.000
_cell.angle_alpha   90.00
_cell.angle_beta   90.00
_cell.angle_gamma   90.00
#
_symmetry.space_group_name_H-M   'P 1'
#
loop_
_entity.id
_entity.type
_entity.pdbx_description
1 polymer ?
#
loop_
_entity_poly.entity_id
_entity_poly.type
_entity_poly.pdbx_seq_one_letter_code
_entity_poly.pdbx_strand_id
1 'polypeptide(L)'
;KSLSKLGSLRFMRLNNNKLAGSIPRELAKLSNLKVIDLSNNDLCGTIPVDGPFSTFPLRSFENNNRLNGPELQGLVPYDFGC
;
A
#
# COMPACT_ATOMS: atom_id res chain seq x y z
N LYS A 1 -7.05 -2.47 16.66
CA LYS A 1 -7.59 -1.15 16.23
C LYS A 1 -7.28 -0.98 14.73
N SER A 2 -8.22 -0.56 13.88
CA SER A 2 -8.00 -0.46 12.42
C SER A 2 -7.57 0.95 12.00
N LEU A 3 -6.55 1.04 11.14
CA LEU A 3 -6.04 2.30 10.59
C LEU A 3 -7.07 3.06 9.74
N SER A 4 -8.07 2.35 9.20
CA SER A 4 -9.17 2.93 8.41
C SER A 4 -10.01 3.97 9.14
N LYS A 5 -9.96 4.02 10.49
CA LYS A 5 -10.68 5.01 11.30
C LYS A 5 -9.96 6.36 11.41
N LEU A 6 -8.74 6.47 10.89
CA LEU A 6 -7.93 7.69 10.95
C LEU A 6 -8.31 8.67 9.85
N GLY A 7 -9.59 9.06 9.79
CA GLY A 7 -10.13 9.88 8.68
C GLY A 7 -9.48 11.26 8.50
N SER A 8 -8.72 11.76 9.48
CA SER A 8 -7.98 13.03 9.37
C SER A 8 -6.50 12.86 8.98
N LEU A 9 -6.03 11.62 8.77
CA LEU A 9 -4.63 11.35 8.45
C LEU A 9 -4.29 11.89 7.06
N ARG A 10 -3.25 12.73 6.99
CA ARG A 10 -2.78 13.36 5.73
C ARG A 10 -1.43 12.84 5.27
N PHE A 11 -0.59 12.39 6.20
CA PHE A 11 0.77 11.93 5.93
C PHE A 11 1.00 10.58 6.61
N MET A 12 1.47 9.60 5.84
CA MET A 12 1.88 8.30 6.34
C MET A 12 3.24 7.95 5.73
N ARG A 13 4.31 8.05 6.53
CA ARG A 13 5.65 7.62 6.12
C ARG A 13 6.11 6.51 7.03
N LEU A 14 6.24 5.32 6.47
CA LEU A 14 6.66 4.09 7.13
C LEU A 14 7.80 3.43 6.35
N ASN A 15 8.48 4.19 5.51
CA ASN A 15 9.61 3.71 4.73
C ASN A 15 10.76 3.23 5.62
N ASN A 16 11.58 2.32 5.10
CA ASN A 16 12.77 1.77 5.77
C ASN A 16 12.44 1.04 7.07
N ASN A 17 11.36 0.26 7.05
CA ASN A 17 10.97 -0.61 8.15
C ASN A 17 10.96 -2.07 7.69
N LYS A 18 10.57 -2.98 8.58
CA LYS A 18 10.40 -4.41 8.31
C LYS A 18 8.92 -4.78 8.22
N LEU A 19 8.11 -3.89 7.65
CA LEU A 19 6.68 -4.17 7.48
C LEU A 19 6.53 -5.27 6.42
N ALA A 20 5.81 -6.31 6.77
CA ALA A 20 5.50 -7.43 5.88
C ALA A 20 3.98 -7.65 5.82
N GLY A 21 3.54 -8.47 4.88
CA GLY A 21 2.12 -8.65 4.57
C GLY A 21 1.67 -7.78 3.40
N SER A 22 0.38 -7.89 3.08
CA SER A 22 -0.23 -7.07 2.03
C SER A 22 -0.61 -5.68 2.53
N ILE A 23 -0.67 -4.72 1.60
CA ILE A 23 -1.21 -3.40 1.88
C ILE A 23 -2.73 -3.55 2.12
N PRO A 24 -3.26 -3.25 3.32
CA PRO A 24 -4.67 -3.42 3.61
C PRO A 24 -5.53 -2.50 2.74
N ARG A 25 -6.53 -3.06 2.05
CA ARG A 25 -7.46 -2.29 1.20
C ARG A 25 -8.19 -1.20 1.97
N GLU A 26 -8.37 -1.35 3.28
CA GLU A 26 -9.05 -0.33 4.08
C GLU A 26 -8.24 0.97 4.20
N LEU A 27 -6.94 0.96 3.88
CA LEU A 27 -6.16 2.20 3.76
C LEU A 27 -6.62 3.06 2.57
N ALA A 28 -7.22 2.46 1.53
CA ALA A 28 -7.81 3.21 0.44
C ALA A 28 -9.04 4.05 0.87
N LYS A 29 -9.61 3.80 2.06
CA LYS A 29 -10.69 4.60 2.65
C LYS A 29 -10.20 5.92 3.27
N LEU A 30 -8.89 6.11 3.41
CA LEU A 30 -8.30 7.33 3.99
C LEU A 30 -8.30 8.48 2.96
N SER A 31 -9.47 9.00 2.63
CA SER A 31 -9.67 10.02 1.59
C SER A 31 -8.88 11.33 1.79
N ASN A 32 -8.49 11.63 3.03
CA ASN A 32 -7.67 12.80 3.36
C ASN A 32 -6.16 12.56 3.24
N LEU A 33 -5.72 11.33 2.95
CA LEU A 33 -4.30 11.00 2.81
C LEU A 33 -3.74 11.68 1.55
N LYS A 34 -2.67 12.45 1.72
CA LYS A 34 -2.00 13.22 0.65
C LYS A 34 -0.60 12.73 0.36
N VAL A 35 0.06 12.13 1.34
CA VAL A 35 1.39 11.57 1.19
C VAL A 35 1.41 10.19 1.82
N ILE A 36 1.89 9.22 1.04
CA ILE A 36 2.26 7.90 1.53
C ILE A 36 3.71 7.62 1.15
N ASP A 37 4.44 6.94 2.02
CA ASP A 37 5.73 6.34 1.72
C ASP A 37 5.85 5.02 2.49
N LEU A 38 5.80 3.91 1.77
CA LEU A 38 5.97 2.55 2.25
C LEU A 38 7.23 1.91 1.63
N SER A 39 8.10 2.70 1.01
CA SER A 39 9.29 2.19 0.33
C SER A 39 10.26 1.50 1.29
N ASN A 40 11.10 0.59 0.79
CA ASN A 40 12.08 -0.13 1.60
C ASN A 40 11.43 -0.89 2.78
N ASN A 41 10.48 -1.79 2.45
CA ASN A 41 9.84 -2.71 3.39
C ASN A 41 9.77 -4.11 2.76
N ASP A 42 9.18 -5.07 3.47
CA ASP A 42 8.97 -6.45 3.03
C ASP A 42 7.50 -6.70 2.61
N LEU A 43 6.80 -5.66 2.12
CA LEU A 43 5.39 -5.76 1.72
C LEU A 43 5.23 -6.62 0.46
N CYS A 44 4.06 -7.26 0.34
CA CYS A 44 3.72 -8.12 -0.78
C CYS A 44 2.31 -7.90 -1.33
N GLY A 45 1.98 -8.64 -2.39
CA GLY A 45 0.66 -8.61 -2.99
C GLY A 45 0.49 -7.38 -3.89
N THR A 46 -0.75 -6.98 -4.13
CA THR A 46 -1.07 -5.91 -5.09
C THR A 46 -1.20 -4.56 -4.39
N ILE A 47 -0.64 -3.52 -5.00
CA ILE A 47 -0.92 -2.14 -4.59
C ILE A 47 -2.40 -1.85 -4.86
N PRO A 48 -3.18 -1.35 -3.88
CA PRO A 48 -4.56 -0.92 -4.12
C PRO A 48 -4.62 0.13 -5.22
N VAL A 49 -5.60 0.03 -6.12
CA VAL A 49 -5.79 0.96 -7.25
C VAL A 49 -6.98 1.90 -7.05
N ASP A 50 -7.58 1.88 -5.86
CA ASP A 50 -8.74 2.67 -5.47
C ASP A 50 -8.38 3.80 -4.49
N GLY A 51 -9.31 4.75 -4.37
CA GLY A 51 -9.16 5.89 -3.45
C GLY A 51 -7.87 6.69 -3.73
N PRO A 52 -7.15 7.14 -2.68
CA PRO A 52 -5.96 7.96 -2.85
C PRO A 52 -4.77 7.16 -3.42
N PHE A 53 -4.77 5.83 -3.33
CA PHE A 53 -3.68 4.99 -3.84
C PHE A 53 -3.52 5.04 -5.36
N SER A 54 -4.63 5.26 -6.08
CA SER A 54 -4.62 5.50 -7.53
C SER A 54 -3.77 6.72 -7.95
N THR A 55 -3.51 7.65 -7.02
CA THR A 55 -2.81 8.91 -7.30
C THR A 55 -1.38 8.96 -6.75
N PHE A 56 -1.01 8.01 -5.90
CA PHE A 56 0.30 8.03 -5.27
C PHE A 56 1.39 7.60 -6.26
N PRO A 57 2.56 8.25 -6.23
CA PRO A 57 3.64 7.90 -7.12
C PRO A 57 4.17 6.51 -6.78
N LEU A 58 4.53 5.72 -7.80
CA LEU A 58 5.08 4.36 -7.60
C LEU A 58 6.29 4.33 -6.66
N ARG A 59 7.03 5.44 -6.58
CA ARG A 59 8.15 5.61 -5.63
C ARG A 59 7.83 5.40 -4.18
N SER A 60 6.60 5.70 -3.80
CA SER A 60 6.10 5.46 -2.46
C SER A 60 6.00 3.97 -2.12
N PHE A 61 6.18 3.06 -3.08
CA PHE A 61 6.09 1.61 -2.91
C PHE A 61 7.36 0.89 -3.39
N GLU A 62 8.40 1.62 -3.79
CA GLU A 62 9.68 1.07 -4.27
C GLU A 62 10.37 0.21 -3.22
N ASN A 63 11.25 -0.70 -3.67
CA ASN A 63 12.07 -1.57 -2.81
C ASN A 63 11.23 -2.38 -1.81
N ASN A 64 10.06 -2.83 -2.24
CA ASN A 64 9.30 -3.89 -1.61
C ASN A 64 9.41 -5.14 -2.49
N ASN A 65 10.19 -6.12 -2.04
CA ASN A 65 10.63 -7.26 -2.87
C ASN A 65 9.50 -8.16 -3.39
N ARG A 66 8.27 -7.98 -2.90
CA ARG A 66 7.12 -8.84 -3.21
C ARG A 66 5.88 -8.05 -3.66
N LEU A 67 5.97 -6.72 -3.85
CA LEU A 67 4.85 -5.92 -4.34
C LEU A 67 4.71 -6.06 -5.85
N ASN A 68 3.50 -6.38 -6.29
CA ASN A 68 3.09 -6.38 -7.69
C ASN A 68 2.58 -4.98 -8.07
N GLY A 69 3.04 -4.49 -9.21
CA GLY A 69 2.57 -3.22 -9.77
C GLY A 69 1.06 -3.24 -10.05
N PRO A 70 0.41 -2.06 -10.09
CA PRO A 70 -1.04 -1.93 -10.31
C PRO A 70 -1.53 -2.47 -11.67
N GLU A 71 -0.62 -2.70 -12.62
CA GLU A 71 -0.89 -3.22 -13.96
C GLU A 71 -0.95 -4.76 -14.03
N LEU A 72 -0.48 -5.47 -13.01
CA LEU A 72 -0.49 -6.94 -12.96
C LEU A 72 -1.83 -7.49 -12.42
N GLN A 73 -2.96 -6.94 -12.89
CA GLN A 73 -4.32 -7.40 -12.51
C GLN A 73 -4.70 -8.77 -13.11
N GLY A 74 -3.81 -9.41 -13.85
CA GLY A 74 -3.97 -10.78 -14.33
C GLY A 74 -3.64 -11.81 -13.25
N LEU A 75 -4.68 -12.33 -12.58
CA LEU A 75 -4.74 -13.63 -11.89
C LEU A 75 -3.47 -14.11 -11.16
N VAL A 76 -2.90 -13.30 -10.27
CA VAL A 76 -2.19 -13.86 -9.11
C VAL A 76 -3.20 -13.87 -7.97
N PRO A 77 -3.71 -15.03 -7.53
CA PRO A 77 -4.69 -15.10 -6.45
C PRO A 77 -4.13 -14.41 -5.20
N TYR A 78 -4.98 -13.69 -4.47
CA TYR A 78 -4.65 -13.00 -3.22
C TYR A 78 -4.03 -13.93 -2.15
N ASP A 79 -4.11 -15.24 -2.36
CA ASP A 79 -3.59 -16.32 -1.50
C ASP A 79 -2.21 -16.86 -1.89
N PHE A 80 -1.63 -16.44 -3.03
CA PHE A 80 -0.22 -16.73 -3.35
C PHE A 80 0.71 -15.71 -2.69
N GLY A 81 0.69 -15.71 -1.35
CA GLY A 81 1.84 -15.48 -0.47
C GLY A 81 2.56 -14.13 -0.48
N CYS A 82 2.35 -13.36 0.59
CA CYS A 82 3.43 -13.21 1.59
C CYS A 82 3.55 -14.55 2.33
#